data_AF-A0A4R8WI79-F1
#
_entry.id   AF-A0A4R8WI79-F1
#
_cell.length_a   1.000
_cell.length_b   1.000
_cell.length_c   1.000
_cell.angle_alpha   90.00
_cell.angle_beta   90.00
_cell.angle_gamma   90.00
#
_symmetry.space_group_name_H-M   'P 1'
#
loop_
_entity.id
_entity.type
_entity.pdbx_description
1 polymer ?
#
loop_
_entity_poly.entity_id
_entity_poly.type
_entity_poly.pdbx_seq_one_letter_code
_entity_poly.pdbx_strand_id
1 'polypeptide(L)'
;MSSDTVFVWVCVAVGWLMILGSLLVTRTRGAQDRRFLQFWHTTGLPIGTELMAATVRRRIRTSGTVVLVGALTGLLAASVILLLRPELASPPFVWLVALPATLIGASTLDLGLTLRQSRFLPSMNGTRPDRSPAVVLADYVSPGRLRAAPLLVIVAAVLAGTALWLGSVGVLDLAVFLQSAALPVLVVAGSSLVAGRFASRRILRQAQSAGTDLEQAWDDAFRAETLRSASMFQTMIAWLAVGAVGLGILNGWDAVTGTTWSTGLGSQLFTWGYLATIIWFSHGSATGYSRRHLWSNLAPTGPSTDHAA
;
A
#
# COMPACT_ATOMS: atom_id res chain seq x y z
N MET A 1 24.94 19.44 -15.14
CA MET A 1 23.72 18.87 -14.51
C MET A 1 23.16 19.93 -13.57
N SER A 2 21.85 20.19 -13.63
CA SER A 2 21.22 21.10 -12.65
C SER A 2 21.24 20.47 -11.25
N SER A 3 21.15 21.30 -10.21
CA SER A 3 21.02 20.85 -8.82
C SER A 3 19.86 19.86 -8.63
N ASP A 4 18.78 20.07 -9.37
CA ASP A 4 17.56 19.27 -9.30
C ASP A 4 17.78 17.86 -9.87
N THR A 5 18.49 17.76 -11.00
CA THR A 5 18.85 16.46 -11.56
C THR A 5 19.76 15.68 -10.62
N VAL A 6 20.75 16.34 -10.00
CA VAL A 6 21.61 15.70 -9.00
C VAL A 6 20.79 15.21 -7.81
N PHE A 7 19.88 16.04 -7.30
CA PHE A 7 18.99 15.69 -6.19
C PHE A 7 18.14 14.45 -6.50
N VAL A 8 17.51 14.38 -7.68
CA VAL A 8 16.69 13.23 -8.09
C VAL A 8 17.53 11.96 -8.15
N TRP A 9 18.73 12.01 -8.73
CA TRP A 9 19.62 10.85 -8.77
C TRP A 9 20.08 10.41 -7.38
N VAL A 10 20.36 11.34 -6.48
CA VAL A 10 20.65 11.03 -5.07
C VAL A 10 19.46 10.35 -4.42
N CYS A 11 18.23 10.85 -4.59
CA CYS A 11 17.03 10.22 -4.04
C CYS A 11 16.81 8.79 -4.58
N VAL A 12 16.99 8.60 -5.89
CA VAL A 12 16.88 7.27 -6.52
C VAL A 12 17.97 6.33 -6.00
N ALA A 13 19.22 6.79 -5.89
CA ALA A 13 20.32 6.00 -5.35
C ALA A 13 20.10 5.62 -3.88
N VAL A 14 19.62 6.56 -3.05
CA VAL A 14 19.22 6.29 -1.66
C VAL A 14 18.09 5.26 -1.62
N GLY A 15 17.08 5.38 -2.50
CA GLY A 15 16.02 4.39 -2.63
C GLY A 15 16.54 2.99 -2.94
N TRP A 16 17.47 2.88 -3.90
CA TRP A 16 18.15 1.61 -4.23
C TRP A 16 18.90 1.05 -3.04
N LEU A 17 19.71 1.87 -2.36
CA LEU A 17 20.49 1.48 -1.18
C LEU A 17 19.58 1.02 -0.04
N MET A 18 18.47 1.71 0.21
CA MET A 18 17.52 1.35 1.26
C MET A 18 16.85 0.00 0.96
N ILE A 19 16.40 -0.24 -0.28
CA ILE A 19 15.71 -1.50 -0.62
C ILE A 19 16.71 -2.67 -0.67
N LEU A 20 17.90 -2.49 -1.26
CA LEU A 20 18.95 -3.50 -1.29
C LEU A 20 19.49 -3.80 0.11
N GLY A 21 19.74 -2.75 0.92
CA GLY A 21 20.12 -2.89 2.32
C GLY A 21 19.06 -3.63 3.12
N SER A 22 17.78 -3.29 2.93
CA SER A 22 16.66 -4.02 3.52
C SER A 22 16.65 -5.49 3.08
N LEU A 23 16.90 -5.78 1.81
CA LEU A 23 16.97 -7.15 1.30
C LEU A 23 18.09 -7.95 1.98
N LEU A 24 19.27 -7.34 2.16
CA LEU A 24 20.38 -7.95 2.88
C LEU A 24 20.02 -8.19 4.37
N VAL A 25 19.46 -7.18 5.03
CA VAL A 25 19.03 -7.30 6.43
C VAL A 25 17.97 -8.39 6.60
N THR A 26 17.02 -8.53 5.67
CA THR A 26 16.00 -9.58 5.72
C THR A 26 16.54 -11.01 5.59
N ARG A 27 17.77 -11.17 5.08
CA ARG A 27 18.45 -12.47 5.06
C ARG A 27 19.06 -12.84 6.41
N THR A 28 19.25 -11.88 7.31
CA THR A 28 19.81 -12.15 8.65
C THR A 28 18.79 -12.85 9.55
N ARG A 29 19.26 -13.80 10.38
CA ARG A 29 18.40 -14.55 11.31
C ARG A 29 17.69 -13.63 12.31
N GLY A 30 18.42 -12.67 12.88
CA GLY A 30 17.86 -11.73 13.87
C GLY A 30 16.71 -10.87 13.34
N ALA A 31 16.79 -10.40 12.09
CA ALA A 31 15.68 -9.65 11.47
C ALA A 31 14.45 -10.54 11.20
N GLN A 32 14.67 -11.80 10.83
CA GLN A 32 13.59 -12.78 10.62
C GLN A 32 12.88 -13.11 11.93
N ASP A 33 13.64 -13.35 13.00
CA ASP A 33 13.09 -13.64 14.32
C ASP A 33 12.31 -12.45 14.88
N ARG A 34 12.85 -11.22 14.72
CA ARG A 34 12.14 -10.00 15.13
C ARG A 34 10.82 -9.81 14.38
N ARG A 35 10.79 -10.05 13.07
CA ARG A 35 9.54 -9.98 12.27
C ARG A 35 8.54 -11.05 12.66
N PHE A 36 9.01 -12.27 12.92
CA PHE A 36 8.17 -13.35 13.42
C PHE A 36 7.56 -13.00 14.77
N LEU A 37 8.36 -12.54 15.74
CA LEU A 37 7.87 -12.13 17.05
C LEU A 37 6.90 -10.95 16.96
N GLN A 38 7.19 -9.95 16.12
CA GLN A 38 6.30 -8.82 15.91
C GLN A 38 4.95 -9.27 15.32
N PHE A 39 4.97 -10.14 14.30
CA PHE A 39 3.75 -10.68 13.70
C PHE A 39 2.98 -11.58 14.66
N TRP A 40 3.68 -12.35 15.49
CA TRP A 40 3.08 -13.18 16.51
C TRP A 40 2.40 -12.34 17.60
N HIS A 41 3.07 -11.29 18.10
CA HIS A 41 2.49 -10.37 19.06
C HIS A 41 1.28 -9.60 18.50
N THR A 42 1.32 -9.19 17.23
CA THR A 42 0.20 -8.44 16.62
C THR A 42 -1.02 -9.33 16.37
N THR A 43 -0.83 -10.60 16.04
CA THR A 43 -1.92 -11.56 15.79
C THR A 43 -2.47 -12.14 17.08
N GLY A 44 -1.63 -12.33 18.10
CA GLY A 44 -2.02 -12.87 19.41
C GLY A 44 -2.45 -14.33 19.36
N LEU A 45 -2.09 -15.06 18.30
CA LEU A 45 -2.44 -16.47 18.12
C LEU A 45 -1.45 -17.39 18.84
N PRO A 46 -1.89 -18.52 19.42
CA PRO A 46 -0.97 -19.49 19.99
C PRO A 46 -0.12 -20.15 18.88
N ILE A 47 1.16 -20.35 19.17
CA ILE A 47 2.04 -21.17 18.34
C ILE A 47 1.73 -22.61 18.72
N GLY A 48 0.96 -23.31 17.88
CA GLY A 48 0.61 -24.72 18.09
C GLY A 48 1.82 -25.63 17.91
N THR A 49 1.92 -26.34 16.80
CA THR A 49 3.04 -27.28 16.54
C THR A 49 4.29 -26.57 16.02
N GLU A 50 5.47 -27.19 16.20
CA GLU A 50 6.72 -26.69 15.61
C GLU A 50 6.65 -26.62 14.07
N LEU A 51 5.94 -27.55 13.44
CA LEU A 51 5.68 -27.54 12.00
C LEU A 51 4.91 -26.30 11.57
N MET A 52 3.92 -25.86 12.36
CA MET A 52 3.18 -24.63 12.09
C MET A 52 4.07 -23.40 12.27
N ALA A 53 4.90 -23.36 13.33
CA ALA A 53 5.87 -22.29 13.54
C ALA A 53 6.86 -22.16 12.37
N ALA A 54 7.40 -23.28 11.88
CA ALA A 54 8.29 -23.31 10.73
C ALA A 54 7.60 -22.81 9.44
N THR A 55 6.33 -23.17 9.26
CA THR A 55 5.51 -22.76 8.11
C THR A 55 5.22 -21.26 8.13
N VAL A 56 4.82 -20.72 9.29
CA VAL A 56 4.60 -19.28 9.52
C VAL A 56 5.89 -18.49 9.26
N ARG A 57 7.02 -18.91 9.83
CA ARG A 57 8.34 -18.28 9.58
C ARG A 57 8.71 -18.28 8.10
N ARG A 58 8.54 -19.41 7.42
CA ARG A 58 8.81 -19.52 5.98
C ARG A 58 7.94 -18.54 5.18
N ARG A 59 6.65 -18.44 5.49
CA ARG A 59 5.71 -17.54 4.80
C ARG A 59 6.06 -16.07 5.02
N ILE A 60 6.34 -15.66 6.26
CA ILE A 60 6.78 -14.29 6.59
C ILE A 60 8.06 -13.93 5.82
N ARG A 61 9.03 -14.86 5.78
CA ARG A 61 10.27 -14.66 5.03
C ARG A 61 10.02 -14.51 3.54
N THR A 62 9.17 -15.35 2.94
CA THR A 62 8.88 -15.26 1.52
C THR A 62 8.10 -14.00 1.16
N SER A 63 7.06 -13.63 1.93
CA SER A 63 6.32 -12.37 1.70
C SER A 63 7.24 -11.16 1.84
N GLY A 64 8.06 -11.09 2.88
CA GLY A 64 9.01 -9.98 3.06
C GLY A 64 10.00 -9.82 1.90
N THR A 65 10.56 -10.92 1.38
CA THR A 65 11.44 -10.88 0.21
C THR A 65 10.70 -10.47 -1.05
N VAL A 66 9.48 -10.98 -1.26
CA VAL A 66 8.69 -10.71 -2.46
C VAL A 66 8.23 -9.26 -2.52
N VAL A 67 7.82 -8.67 -1.40
CA VAL A 67 7.50 -7.25 -1.28
C VAL A 67 8.71 -6.40 -1.69
N LEU A 68 9.91 -6.72 -1.18
CA LEU A 68 11.14 -5.99 -1.50
C LEU A 68 11.54 -6.15 -2.97
N VAL A 69 11.45 -7.37 -3.52
CA VAL A 69 11.68 -7.60 -4.96
C VAL A 69 10.68 -6.82 -5.80
N GLY A 70 9.42 -6.74 -5.38
CA GLY A 70 8.40 -5.94 -6.04
C GLY A 70 8.72 -4.46 -6.03
N ALA A 71 9.14 -3.94 -4.87
CA ALA A 71 9.61 -2.57 -4.74
C ALA A 71 10.82 -2.28 -5.65
N LEU A 72 11.80 -3.20 -5.71
CA LEU A 72 12.95 -3.09 -6.63
C LEU A 72 12.51 -3.05 -8.08
N THR A 73 11.56 -3.91 -8.47
CA THR A 73 11.05 -3.97 -9.85
C THR A 73 10.37 -2.65 -10.24
N GLY A 74 9.60 -2.07 -9.32
CA GLY A 74 9.02 -0.74 -9.49
C GLY A 74 10.05 0.37 -9.58
N LEU A 75 11.07 0.37 -8.70
CA LEU A 75 12.14 1.35 -8.72
C LEU A 75 12.99 1.25 -10.00
N LEU A 76 13.22 0.03 -10.48
CA LEU A 76 13.91 -0.22 -11.74
C LEU A 76 13.12 0.35 -12.91
N ALA A 77 11.80 0.12 -12.97
CA ALA A 77 10.95 0.70 -14.01
C ALA A 77 11.02 2.24 -13.99
N ALA A 78 10.93 2.87 -12.82
CA ALA A 78 11.09 4.32 -12.70
C ALA A 78 12.49 4.80 -13.12
N SER A 79 13.54 4.06 -12.76
CA SER A 79 14.92 4.38 -13.13
C SER A 79 15.13 4.29 -14.64
N VAL A 80 14.56 3.26 -15.30
CA VAL A 80 14.58 3.12 -16.76
C VAL A 80 13.84 4.28 -17.44
N ILE A 81 12.68 4.68 -16.93
CA ILE A 81 11.95 5.85 -17.44
C ILE A 81 12.83 7.11 -17.34
N LEU A 82 13.49 7.33 -16.20
CA LEU A 82 14.37 8.47 -15.99
C LEU A 82 15.60 8.46 -16.91
N LEU A 83 16.16 7.28 -17.20
CA LEU A 83 17.27 7.12 -18.14
C LEU A 83 16.86 7.40 -19.58
N LEU A 84 15.66 6.99 -19.97
CA LEU A 84 15.12 7.22 -21.32
C LEU A 84 14.64 8.66 -21.52
N ARG A 85 14.22 9.33 -20.44
CA ARG A 85 13.65 10.69 -20.44
C ARG A 85 14.26 11.53 -19.31
N PRO A 86 15.55 11.90 -19.41
CA PRO A 86 16.25 12.65 -18.37
C PRO A 86 15.67 14.04 -18.11
N GLU A 87 14.90 14.60 -19.06
CA GLU A 87 14.15 15.85 -18.90
C GLU A 87 13.10 15.77 -17.77
N LEU A 88 12.70 14.57 -17.37
CA LEU A 88 11.79 14.36 -16.25
C LEU A 88 12.48 14.47 -14.88
N ALA A 89 13.81 14.63 -14.82
CA ALA A 89 14.60 14.70 -13.59
C ALA A 89 14.33 15.99 -12.80
N SER A 90 13.17 16.02 -12.15
CA SER A 90 12.67 17.09 -11.29
C SER A 90 12.23 16.53 -9.93
N PRO A 91 12.23 17.31 -8.83
CA PRO A 91 11.79 16.82 -7.52
C PRO A 91 10.41 16.14 -7.50
N PRO A 92 9.39 16.59 -8.27
CA PRO A 92 8.11 15.89 -8.38
C PRO A 92 8.22 14.46 -8.94
N PHE A 93 9.24 14.14 -9.73
CA PHE A 93 9.44 12.80 -10.29
C PHE A 93 9.53 11.72 -9.20
N VAL A 94 10.21 12.03 -8.09
CA VAL A 94 10.38 11.09 -6.96
C VAL A 94 9.01 10.73 -6.36
N TRP A 95 8.14 11.73 -6.20
CA TRP A 95 6.81 11.57 -5.60
C TRP A 95 5.77 11.01 -6.56
N LEU A 96 5.83 11.39 -7.84
CA LEU A 96 4.78 11.11 -8.82
C LEU A 96 5.07 9.88 -9.69
N VAL A 97 6.33 9.44 -9.75
CA VAL A 97 6.74 8.29 -10.57
C VAL A 97 7.44 7.25 -9.71
N ALA A 98 8.56 7.60 -9.09
CA ALA A 98 9.39 6.61 -8.40
C ALA A 98 8.65 5.94 -7.24
N LEU A 99 8.07 6.73 -6.33
CA LEU A 99 7.35 6.21 -5.17
C LEU A 99 6.11 5.38 -5.59
N PRO A 100 5.17 5.87 -6.42
CA PRO A 100 4.06 5.04 -6.93
C PRO A 100 4.51 3.74 -7.58
N ALA A 101 5.54 3.79 -8.44
CA ALA A 101 6.04 2.59 -9.13
C ALA A 101 6.55 1.55 -8.11
N THR A 102 7.29 1.97 -7.08
CA THR A 102 7.74 1.07 -6.01
C THR A 102 6.58 0.46 -5.23
N LEU A 103 5.56 1.26 -4.86
CA LEU A 103 4.40 0.79 -4.11
C LEU A 103 3.52 -0.17 -4.95
N ILE A 104 3.33 0.13 -6.23
CA ILE A 104 2.61 -0.75 -7.18
C ILE A 104 3.37 -2.05 -7.34
N GLY A 105 4.69 -2.02 -7.54
CA GLY A 105 5.51 -3.21 -7.67
C GLY A 105 5.46 -4.08 -6.41
N ALA A 106 5.62 -3.47 -5.23
CA ALA A 106 5.56 -4.14 -3.93
C ALA A 106 4.19 -4.82 -3.70
N SER A 107 3.10 -4.08 -3.91
CA SER A 107 1.73 -4.58 -3.71
C SER A 107 1.36 -5.68 -4.70
N THR A 108 1.71 -5.52 -5.98
CA THR A 108 1.35 -6.48 -7.04
C THR A 108 2.02 -7.83 -6.81
N LEU A 109 3.30 -7.85 -6.43
CA LEU A 109 3.99 -9.11 -6.16
C LEU A 109 3.52 -9.76 -4.85
N ASP A 110 3.20 -8.98 -3.80
CA ASP A 110 2.66 -9.55 -2.56
C ASP A 110 1.27 -10.17 -2.78
N LEU A 111 0.38 -9.46 -3.50
CA LEU A 111 -0.93 -9.99 -3.90
C LEU A 111 -0.79 -11.24 -4.78
N GLY A 112 0.13 -11.23 -5.75
CA GLY A 112 0.43 -12.37 -6.60
C GLY A 112 0.95 -13.58 -5.81
N LEU A 113 1.79 -13.35 -4.80
CA LEU A 113 2.27 -14.38 -3.90
C LEU A 113 1.14 -14.98 -3.07
N THR A 114 0.28 -14.14 -2.49
CA THR A 114 -0.86 -14.60 -1.68
C THR A 114 -1.86 -15.41 -2.51
N LEU A 115 -2.09 -15.04 -3.78
CA LEU A 115 -2.89 -15.83 -4.71
C LEU A 115 -2.22 -17.18 -5.08
N ARG A 116 -0.88 -17.23 -5.12
CA ARG A 116 -0.12 -18.45 -5.43
C ARG A 116 0.03 -19.39 -4.23
N GLN A 117 0.27 -18.85 -3.03
CA GLN A 117 0.65 -19.60 -1.82
C GLN A 117 -0.50 -20.14 -1.01
N SER A 118 -1.72 -19.66 -1.20
CA SER A 118 -2.95 -20.18 -0.55
C SER A 118 -3.37 -21.57 -1.08
N ARG A 119 -2.40 -22.36 -1.52
CA ARG A 119 -2.50 -23.80 -1.75
C ARG A 119 -1.67 -24.51 -0.68
N PHE A 120 -2.06 -24.45 0.59
CA PHE A 120 -1.71 -25.58 1.45
C PHE A 120 -2.36 -26.81 0.80
N LEU A 121 -1.62 -27.89 0.60
CA LEU A 121 -2.22 -29.08 0.00
C LEU A 121 -3.40 -29.50 0.89
N PRO A 122 -4.59 -29.78 0.33
CA PRO A 122 -5.69 -30.31 1.10
C PRO A 122 -5.20 -31.55 1.86
N SER A 123 -5.33 -31.56 3.18
CA SER A 123 -5.23 -32.81 3.92
C SER A 123 -6.33 -33.72 3.39
N MET A 124 -5.96 -34.84 2.75
CA MET A 124 -6.93 -35.75 2.14
C MET A 124 -7.86 -36.42 3.18
N ASN A 125 -7.59 -36.28 4.47
CA ASN A 125 -8.25 -37.05 5.53
C ASN A 125 -8.91 -36.21 6.65
N GLY A 126 -8.98 -34.88 6.52
CA GLY A 126 -9.59 -34.01 7.54
C GLY A 126 -11.00 -33.57 7.19
N THR A 127 -11.96 -33.74 8.11
CA THR A 127 -13.28 -33.08 8.03
C THR A 127 -13.05 -31.58 8.02
N ARG A 128 -13.31 -30.93 6.89
CA ARG A 128 -13.11 -29.48 6.74
C ARG A 128 -13.98 -28.74 7.75
N PRO A 129 -13.43 -27.82 8.57
CA PRO A 129 -14.25 -26.92 9.36
C PRO A 129 -15.08 -26.07 8.39
N ASP A 130 -16.39 -26.27 8.38
CA ASP A 130 -17.29 -25.51 7.52
C ASP A 130 -17.58 -24.18 8.22
N ARG A 131 -16.95 -23.11 7.73
CA ARG A 131 -17.15 -21.79 8.32
C ARG A 131 -18.42 -21.19 7.73
N SER A 132 -19.50 -21.21 8.51
CA SER A 132 -20.67 -20.38 8.30
C SER A 132 -20.54 -19.17 9.26
N PRO A 133 -20.48 -17.91 8.78
CA PRO A 133 -20.87 -17.38 7.48
C PRO A 133 -19.69 -16.97 6.56
N ALA A 134 -20.02 -16.57 5.32
CA ALA A 134 -19.07 -16.11 4.32
C ALA A 134 -18.32 -14.85 4.77
N VAL A 135 -16.99 -14.95 4.90
CA VAL A 135 -16.13 -13.84 5.35
C VAL A 135 -16.06 -12.74 4.29
N VAL A 136 -16.25 -11.50 4.70
CA VAL A 136 -16.27 -10.31 3.84
C VAL A 136 -15.00 -9.50 4.04
N LEU A 137 -14.63 -8.67 3.06
CA LEU A 137 -13.48 -7.75 3.17
C LEU A 137 -13.54 -6.84 4.41
N ALA A 138 -14.75 -6.49 4.84
CA ALA A 138 -15.01 -5.66 6.02
C ALA A 138 -14.66 -6.36 7.34
N ASP A 139 -14.46 -7.68 7.35
CA ASP A 139 -14.04 -8.43 8.55
C ASP A 139 -12.50 -8.38 8.71
N TYR A 140 -11.79 -8.20 7.60
CA TYR A 140 -10.32 -8.13 7.57
C TYR A 140 -9.78 -6.71 7.76
N VAL A 141 -10.48 -5.71 7.21
CA VAL A 141 -10.03 -4.31 7.22
C VAL A 141 -11.18 -3.41 7.66
N SER A 142 -10.87 -2.46 8.56
CA SER A 142 -11.91 -1.56 9.08
C SER A 142 -12.60 -0.76 7.97
N PRO A 143 -13.91 -0.49 8.08
CA PRO A 143 -14.68 0.18 7.04
C PRO A 143 -14.11 1.56 6.66
N GLY A 144 -13.60 2.30 7.64
CA GLY A 144 -12.98 3.60 7.41
C GLY A 144 -11.76 3.52 6.49
N ARG A 145 -10.92 2.49 6.65
CA ARG A 145 -9.73 2.29 5.81
C ARG A 145 -10.08 1.79 4.41
N LEU A 146 -11.14 1.00 4.29
CA LEU A 146 -11.67 0.58 2.99
C LEU A 146 -12.30 1.74 2.19
N ARG A 147 -12.86 2.73 2.88
CA ARG A 147 -13.47 3.92 2.26
C ARG A 147 -12.47 5.04 1.97
N ALA A 148 -11.31 5.07 2.62
CA ALA A 148 -10.31 6.13 2.44
C ALA A 148 -9.86 6.27 0.98
N ALA A 149 -9.36 5.19 0.36
CA ALA A 149 -8.92 5.22 -1.03
C ALA A 149 -10.01 5.68 -2.04
N PRO A 150 -11.24 5.13 -2.06
CA PRO A 150 -12.26 5.60 -3.00
C PRO A 150 -12.68 7.04 -2.74
N LEU A 151 -12.78 7.48 -1.49
CA LEU A 151 -13.09 8.88 -1.17
C LEU A 151 -12.00 9.82 -1.69
N LEU A 152 -10.72 9.48 -1.50
CA LEU A 152 -9.60 10.28 -2.00
C LEU A 152 -9.58 10.33 -3.53
N VAL A 153 -9.87 9.22 -4.24
CA VAL A 153 -9.99 9.23 -5.71
C VAL A 153 -11.15 10.11 -6.17
N ILE A 154 -12.30 10.07 -5.48
CA ILE A 154 -13.44 10.95 -5.77
C ILE A 154 -13.04 12.42 -5.55
N VAL A 155 -12.39 12.73 -4.44
CA VAL A 155 -11.89 14.09 -4.16
C VAL A 155 -10.94 14.55 -5.26
N ALA A 156 -9.97 13.72 -5.66
CA ALA A 156 -9.05 14.06 -6.75
C ALA A 156 -9.78 14.28 -8.09
N ALA A 157 -10.79 13.46 -8.40
CA ALA A 157 -11.61 13.61 -9.61
C ALA A 157 -12.45 14.88 -9.60
N VAL A 158 -13.05 15.23 -8.45
CA VAL A 158 -13.79 16.48 -8.27
C VAL A 158 -12.85 17.68 -8.42
N LEU A 159 -11.68 17.66 -7.77
CA LEU A 159 -10.68 18.71 -7.92
C LEU A 159 -10.22 18.87 -9.38
N ALA A 160 -10.00 17.77 -10.10
CA ALA A 160 -9.64 17.81 -11.51
C ALA A 160 -10.77 18.41 -12.37
N GLY A 161 -12.03 18.03 -12.10
CA GLY A 161 -13.19 18.63 -12.75
C GLY A 161 -13.31 20.14 -12.49
N THR A 162 -13.11 20.57 -11.24
CA THR A 162 -13.07 21.99 -10.88
C THR A 162 -11.92 22.73 -11.57
N ALA A 163 -10.74 22.12 -11.67
CA ALA A 163 -9.59 22.70 -12.37
C ALA A 163 -9.87 22.92 -13.87
N LEU A 164 -10.50 21.93 -14.52
CA LEU A 164 -10.90 22.05 -15.93
C LEU A 164 -11.94 23.16 -16.13
N TRP A 165 -12.91 23.28 -15.20
CA TRP A 165 -13.88 24.35 -15.23
C TRP A 165 -13.22 25.72 -15.01
N LEU A 166 -12.38 25.88 -13.99
CA LEU A 166 -11.66 27.14 -13.75
C LEU A 166 -10.76 27.54 -14.93
N GLY A 167 -10.12 26.55 -15.56
CA GLY A 167 -9.33 26.75 -16.77
C GLY A 167 -10.15 27.23 -17.96
N SER A 168 -11.41 26.78 -18.09
CA SER A 168 -12.28 27.25 -19.18
C SER A 168 -12.80 28.67 -18.99
N VAL A 169 -12.91 29.15 -17.74
CA VAL A 169 -13.25 30.55 -17.44
C VAL A 169 -12.02 31.48 -17.39
N GLY A 170 -10.83 30.97 -17.70
CA GLY A 170 -9.59 31.76 -17.75
C GLY A 170 -8.99 32.13 -16.38
N VAL A 171 -9.46 31.49 -15.31
CA VAL A 171 -8.92 31.69 -13.94
C VAL A 171 -7.60 30.95 -13.76
N LEU A 172 -7.34 29.93 -14.59
CA LEU A 172 -6.20 29.04 -14.51
C LEU A 172 -5.67 28.74 -15.92
N ASP A 173 -4.35 28.60 -16.07
CA ASP A 173 -3.78 28.17 -17.35
C ASP A 173 -4.07 26.67 -17.57
N LEU A 174 -5.07 26.41 -18.41
CA LEU A 174 -5.52 25.06 -18.72
C LEU A 174 -4.44 24.23 -19.42
N ALA A 175 -3.59 24.83 -20.25
CA ALA A 175 -2.55 24.11 -20.97
C ALA A 175 -1.49 23.56 -20.00
N VAL A 176 -1.09 24.38 -19.01
CA VAL A 176 -0.17 23.96 -17.96
C VAL A 176 -0.75 22.81 -17.11
N PHE A 177 -2.04 22.90 -16.76
CA PHE A 177 -2.71 21.81 -16.03
C PHE A 177 -2.76 20.50 -16.83
N LEU A 178 -3.12 20.57 -18.12
CA LEU A 178 -3.22 19.39 -18.98
C LEU A 178 -1.87 18.73 -19.27
N GLN A 179 -0.78 19.50 -19.29
CA GLN A 179 0.58 18.98 -19.43
C GLN A 179 1.14 18.40 -18.12
N SER A 180 0.50 18.69 -16.98
CA SER A 180 0.93 18.16 -15.68
C SER A 180 0.65 16.67 -15.52
N ALA A 181 1.29 16.05 -14.53
CA ALA A 181 1.06 14.65 -14.17
C ALA A 181 -0.28 14.40 -13.44
N ALA A 182 -1.13 15.43 -13.26
CA ALA A 182 -2.41 15.32 -12.54
C ALA A 182 -3.32 14.22 -13.10
N LEU A 183 -3.62 14.27 -14.41
CA LEU A 183 -4.54 13.32 -15.04
C LEU A 183 -3.96 11.90 -15.13
N PRO A 184 -2.69 11.69 -15.56
CA PRO A 184 -2.10 10.35 -15.55
C PRO A 184 -2.09 9.70 -14.16
N VAL A 185 -1.73 10.44 -13.11
CA VAL A 185 -1.68 9.90 -11.74
C VAL A 185 -3.08 9.59 -11.22
N LEU A 186 -4.09 10.40 -11.57
CA LEU A 186 -5.50 10.11 -11.26
C LEU A 186 -5.97 8.80 -11.91
N VAL A 187 -5.61 8.56 -13.18
CA VAL A 187 -5.91 7.30 -13.87
C VAL A 187 -5.20 6.11 -13.21
N VAL A 188 -3.94 6.27 -12.81
CA VAL A 188 -3.20 5.24 -12.06
C VAL A 188 -3.87 4.94 -10.71
N ALA A 189 -4.33 5.96 -9.98
CA ALA A 189 -5.04 5.76 -8.73
C ALA A 189 -6.39 5.04 -8.93
N GLY A 190 -7.18 5.44 -9.93
CA GLY A 190 -8.44 4.79 -10.28
C GLY A 190 -8.24 3.33 -10.69
N SER A 191 -7.28 3.05 -11.55
CA SER A 191 -6.96 1.69 -12.00
C SER A 191 -6.43 0.80 -10.87
N SER A 192 -5.56 1.32 -9.99
CA SER A 192 -5.08 0.62 -8.79
C SER A 192 -6.23 0.27 -7.83
N LEU A 193 -7.21 1.16 -7.68
CA LEU A 193 -8.40 0.90 -6.88
C LEU A 193 -9.24 -0.24 -7.46
N VAL A 194 -9.49 -0.22 -8.77
CA VAL A 194 -10.24 -1.27 -9.47
C VAL A 194 -9.49 -2.59 -9.38
N ALA A 195 -8.20 -2.61 -9.72
CA ALA A 195 -7.35 -3.81 -9.68
C ALA A 195 -7.30 -4.43 -8.28
N GLY A 196 -7.11 -3.62 -7.23
CA GLY A 196 -7.08 -4.15 -5.87
C GLY A 196 -8.45 -4.62 -5.37
N ARG A 197 -9.57 -4.06 -5.85
CA ARG A 197 -10.90 -4.64 -5.59
C ARG A 197 -11.07 -6.01 -6.22
N PHE A 198 -10.62 -6.20 -7.47
CA PHE A 198 -10.63 -7.50 -8.11
C PHE A 198 -9.71 -8.50 -7.40
N ALA A 199 -8.50 -8.09 -7.03
CA ALA A 199 -7.55 -8.92 -6.30
C ALA A 199 -8.11 -9.33 -4.93
N SER A 200 -8.67 -8.39 -4.17
CA SER A 200 -9.28 -8.67 -2.86
C SER A 200 -10.43 -9.68 -2.96
N ARG A 201 -11.33 -9.49 -3.93
CA ARG A 201 -12.42 -10.46 -4.19
C ARG A 201 -11.88 -11.84 -4.57
N ARG A 202 -10.81 -11.90 -5.35
CA ARG A 202 -10.18 -13.17 -5.75
C ARG A 202 -9.52 -13.88 -4.56
N ILE A 203 -8.83 -13.14 -3.69
CA ILE A 203 -8.25 -13.68 -2.45
C ILE A 203 -9.34 -14.23 -1.54
N LEU A 204 -10.46 -13.50 -1.36
CA LEU A 204 -11.57 -13.94 -0.50
C LEU A 204 -12.27 -15.19 -1.05
N ARG A 205 -12.43 -15.31 -2.37
CA ARG A 205 -13.01 -16.50 -3.01
C ARG A 205 -12.11 -17.73 -2.99
N GLN A 206 -10.84 -17.56 -2.61
CA GLN A 206 -9.89 -18.66 -2.63
C GLN A 206 -10.13 -19.60 -1.45
N ALA A 207 -10.35 -20.88 -1.76
CA ALA A 207 -10.57 -21.94 -0.79
C ALA A 207 -9.45 -21.96 0.27
N GLN A 208 -9.84 -21.94 1.54
CA GLN A 208 -8.92 -22.12 2.67
C GLN A 208 -8.64 -23.62 2.84
N SER A 209 -7.37 -24.01 2.79
CA SER A 209 -6.92 -25.38 3.03
C SER A 209 -6.30 -25.52 4.42
N ALA A 210 -7.11 -25.24 5.44
CA ALA A 210 -6.75 -25.47 6.83
C ALA A 210 -7.30 -26.81 7.30
N GLY A 211 -6.47 -27.62 7.97
CA GLY A 211 -6.89 -28.88 8.59
C GLY A 211 -7.38 -28.70 10.04
N THR A 212 -7.06 -27.57 10.67
CA THR A 212 -7.48 -27.22 12.04
C THR A 212 -7.93 -25.76 12.15
N ASP A 213 -8.73 -25.44 13.17
CA ASP A 213 -9.21 -24.06 13.44
C ASP A 213 -8.04 -23.08 13.64
N LEU A 214 -6.93 -23.54 14.24
CA LEU A 214 -5.75 -22.74 14.46
C LEU A 214 -4.99 -22.44 13.16
N GLU A 215 -4.86 -23.44 12.27
CA GLU A 215 -4.30 -23.23 10.93
C GLU A 215 -5.15 -22.26 10.10
N GLN A 216 -6.47 -22.32 10.26
CA GLN A 216 -7.40 -21.41 9.61
C GLN A 216 -7.20 -19.97 10.12
N ALA A 217 -7.10 -19.78 11.43
CA ALA A 217 -6.85 -18.47 12.02
C ALA A 217 -5.50 -17.88 11.57
N TRP A 218 -4.45 -18.70 11.41
CA TRP A 218 -3.19 -18.25 10.83
C TRP A 218 -3.30 -17.85 9.37
N ASP A 219 -4.02 -18.60 8.52
CA ASP A 219 -4.25 -18.19 7.12
C ASP A 219 -5.04 -16.87 7.04
N ASP A 220 -6.04 -16.69 7.90
CA ASP A 220 -6.78 -15.44 8.01
C ASP A 220 -5.93 -14.27 8.47
N ALA A 221 -5.01 -14.49 9.42
CA ALA A 221 -4.06 -13.47 9.84
C ALA A 221 -3.17 -13.00 8.68
N PHE A 222 -2.70 -13.93 7.83
CA PHE A 222 -1.94 -13.57 6.64
C PHE A 222 -2.80 -12.84 5.59
N ARG A 223 -4.03 -13.29 5.36
CA ARG A 223 -4.97 -12.60 4.45
C ARG A 223 -5.29 -11.20 4.95
N ALA A 224 -5.53 -11.03 6.25
CA ALA A 224 -5.75 -9.74 6.89
C ALA A 224 -4.58 -8.79 6.63
N GLU A 225 -3.36 -9.27 6.82
CA GLU A 225 -2.15 -8.46 6.64
C GLU A 225 -1.93 -8.04 5.18
N THR A 226 -2.12 -8.96 4.22
CA THR A 226 -2.05 -8.64 2.79
C THR A 226 -3.13 -7.63 2.38
N LEU A 227 -4.38 -7.83 2.80
CA LEU A 227 -5.49 -6.93 2.46
C LEU A 227 -5.32 -5.54 3.10
N ARG A 228 -4.81 -5.49 4.34
CA ARG A 228 -4.48 -4.26 5.04
C ARG A 228 -3.36 -3.50 4.34
N SER A 229 -2.29 -4.20 3.95
CA SER A 229 -1.17 -3.61 3.21
C SER A 229 -1.61 -3.10 1.84
N ALA A 230 -2.44 -3.86 1.12
CA ALA A 230 -3.03 -3.43 -0.14
C ALA A 230 -3.89 -2.16 0.04
N SER A 231 -4.74 -2.11 1.06
CA SER A 231 -5.55 -0.92 1.37
C SER A 231 -4.70 0.30 1.72
N MET A 232 -3.60 0.11 2.46
CA MET A 232 -2.62 1.17 2.74
C MET A 232 -2.00 1.72 1.45
N PHE A 233 -1.49 0.84 0.59
CA PHE A 233 -0.89 1.25 -0.69
C PHE A 233 -1.88 1.93 -1.61
N GLN A 234 -3.12 1.44 -1.71
CA GLN A 234 -4.18 2.10 -2.47
C GLN A 234 -4.50 3.49 -1.92
N THR A 235 -4.52 3.65 -0.60
CA THR A 235 -4.76 4.96 0.04
C THR A 235 -3.61 5.92 -0.25
N MET A 236 -2.35 5.45 -0.20
CA MET A 236 -1.18 6.25 -0.58
C MET A 236 -1.26 6.72 -2.03
N ILE A 237 -1.55 5.82 -2.98
CA ILE A 237 -1.67 6.18 -4.40
C ILE A 237 -2.83 7.15 -4.63
N ALA A 238 -3.97 6.95 -3.95
CA ALA A 238 -5.10 7.87 -4.01
C ALA A 238 -4.76 9.26 -3.48
N TRP A 239 -3.99 9.35 -2.38
CA TRP A 239 -3.48 10.63 -1.89
C TRP A 239 -2.53 11.28 -2.88
N LEU A 240 -1.64 10.51 -3.52
CA LEU A 240 -0.74 11.02 -4.55
C LEU A 240 -1.51 11.62 -5.73
N ALA A 241 -2.67 11.06 -6.10
CA ALA A 241 -3.55 11.68 -7.08
C ALA A 241 -4.13 13.03 -6.60
N VAL A 242 -4.57 13.13 -5.34
CA VAL A 242 -5.01 14.41 -4.76
C VAL A 242 -3.88 15.44 -4.80
N GLY A 243 -2.68 15.05 -4.37
CA GLY A 243 -1.50 15.91 -4.40
C GLY A 243 -1.09 16.32 -5.82
N ALA A 244 -1.16 15.40 -6.80
CA ALA A 244 -0.81 15.66 -8.19
C ALA A 244 -1.79 16.62 -8.85
N VAL A 245 -3.09 16.45 -8.61
CA VAL A 245 -4.13 17.36 -9.07
C VAL A 245 -3.99 18.73 -8.41
N GLY A 246 -3.77 18.77 -7.09
CA GLY A 246 -3.52 20.01 -6.35
C GLY A 246 -2.29 20.76 -6.87
N LEU A 247 -1.19 20.05 -7.12
CA LEU A 247 0.02 20.62 -7.73
C LEU A 247 -0.25 21.14 -9.15
N GLY A 248 -1.00 20.40 -9.97
CA GLY A 248 -1.40 20.85 -11.31
C GLY A 248 -2.22 22.14 -11.26
N ILE A 249 -3.13 22.25 -10.29
CA ILE A 249 -3.91 23.48 -10.05
C ILE A 249 -2.98 24.64 -9.68
N LEU A 250 -2.06 24.42 -8.73
CA LEU A 250 -1.10 25.44 -8.32
C LEU A 250 -0.20 25.90 -9.47
N ASN A 251 0.26 24.97 -10.31
CA ASN A 251 1.08 25.30 -11.48
C ASN A 251 0.30 26.16 -12.49
N GLY A 252 -0.95 25.79 -12.80
CA GLY A 252 -1.79 26.55 -13.72
C GLY A 252 -2.16 27.93 -13.16
N TRP A 253 -2.30 28.04 -11.84
CA TRP A 253 -2.50 29.33 -11.16
C TRP A 253 -1.25 30.20 -11.23
N ASP A 254 -0.10 29.67 -10.84
CA ASP A 254 1.20 30.36 -10.88
C ASP A 254 1.52 30.90 -12.28
N ALA A 255 1.15 30.17 -13.34
CA ALA A 255 1.32 30.60 -14.72
C ALA A 255 0.50 31.86 -15.08
N VAL A 256 -0.68 32.04 -14.49
CA VAL A 256 -1.54 33.21 -14.71
C VAL A 256 -1.13 34.38 -13.84
N THR A 257 -0.79 34.13 -12.57
CA THR A 257 -0.53 35.18 -11.56
C THR A 257 0.94 35.56 -11.43
N GLY A 258 1.87 34.80 -12.01
CA GLY A 258 3.31 34.99 -11.85
C GLY A 258 3.84 34.65 -10.45
N THR A 259 3.09 33.88 -9.66
CA THR A 259 3.49 33.42 -8.32
C THR A 259 4.31 32.13 -8.39
N THR A 260 4.83 31.66 -7.25
CA THR A 260 5.64 30.43 -7.14
C THR A 260 5.14 29.49 -6.03
N TRP A 261 3.84 29.51 -5.74
CA TRP A 261 3.24 28.73 -4.65
C TRP A 261 3.37 27.22 -4.87
N SER A 262 3.34 26.77 -6.12
CA SER A 262 3.58 25.38 -6.50
C SER A 262 4.89 24.82 -5.96
N THR A 263 5.95 25.64 -5.93
CA THR A 263 7.30 25.21 -5.52
C THR A 263 7.36 24.94 -4.01
N GLY A 264 6.70 25.78 -3.21
CA GLY A 264 6.65 25.65 -1.76
C GLY A 264 5.63 24.63 -1.27
N LEU A 265 4.39 24.71 -1.75
CA LEU A 265 3.27 23.89 -1.26
C LEU A 265 3.22 22.51 -1.90
N GLY A 266 3.71 22.36 -3.14
CA GLY A 266 3.65 21.11 -3.89
C GLY A 266 4.27 19.93 -3.16
N SER A 267 5.53 20.07 -2.74
CA SER A 267 6.25 19.02 -2.00
C SER A 267 5.62 18.70 -0.64
N GLN A 268 5.05 19.70 0.02
CA GLN A 268 4.39 19.56 1.32
C GLN A 268 3.11 18.73 1.20
N LEU A 269 2.30 18.93 0.15
CA LEU A 269 1.08 18.15 -0.09
C LEU A 269 1.35 16.64 -0.15
N PHE A 270 2.42 16.23 -0.83
CA PHE A 270 2.80 14.81 -0.90
C PHE A 270 3.33 14.31 0.44
N THR A 271 4.22 15.06 1.07
CA THR A 271 4.88 14.67 2.33
C THR A 271 3.87 14.46 3.45
N TRP A 272 2.97 15.41 3.66
CA TRP A 272 2.02 15.37 4.77
C TRP A 272 1.02 14.24 4.64
N GLY A 273 0.45 13.99 3.46
CA GLY A 273 -0.48 12.87 3.34
C GLY A 273 0.17 11.51 3.28
N TYR A 274 1.42 11.41 2.80
CA TYR A 274 2.20 10.18 2.96
C TYR A 274 2.39 9.84 4.44
N LEU A 275 2.84 10.81 5.24
CA LEU A 275 3.00 10.66 6.69
C LEU A 275 1.67 10.36 7.38
N ALA A 276 0.60 11.10 7.06
CA ALA A 276 -0.72 10.88 7.62
C ALA A 276 -1.22 9.45 7.33
N THR A 277 -1.01 8.95 6.12
CA THR A 277 -1.40 7.58 5.75
C THR A 277 -0.59 6.53 6.53
N ILE A 278 0.73 6.72 6.68
CA ILE A 278 1.56 5.81 7.50
C ILE A 278 1.08 5.81 8.95
N ILE A 279 0.91 6.98 9.56
CA ILE A 279 0.50 7.10 10.95
C ILE A 279 -0.87 6.45 11.15
N TRP A 280 -1.82 6.74 10.26
CA TRP A 280 -3.17 6.18 10.31
C TRP A 280 -3.20 4.64 10.21
N PHE A 281 -2.40 4.06 9.32
CA PHE A 281 -2.35 2.61 9.13
C PHE A 281 -1.47 1.87 10.14
N SER A 282 -0.54 2.55 10.80
CA SER A 282 0.35 2.01 11.84
C SER A 282 -0.26 2.05 13.24
N HIS A 283 -1.25 2.92 13.50
CA HIS A 283 -1.90 2.99 14.81
C HIS A 283 -2.72 1.72 15.13
N GLY A 284 -2.61 1.25 16.39
CA GLY A 284 -2.91 -0.11 16.88
C GLY A 284 -4.34 -0.65 16.68
N SER A 285 -5.31 0.19 16.31
CA SER A 285 -6.66 -0.26 15.93
C SER A 285 -6.66 -1.11 14.64
N ALA A 286 -5.58 -1.02 13.86
CA ALA A 286 -5.35 -1.75 12.62
C ALA A 286 -5.46 -3.27 12.74
N THR A 287 -4.69 -3.80 13.68
CA THR A 287 -4.48 -5.23 13.89
C THR A 287 -5.48 -5.78 14.92
N GLY A 288 -5.91 -4.93 15.86
CA GLY A 288 -6.96 -5.28 16.82
C GLY A 288 -8.34 -5.47 16.20
N TYR A 289 -8.63 -4.86 15.05
CA TYR A 289 -9.94 -4.99 14.39
C TYR A 289 -10.19 -6.41 13.86
N SER A 290 -9.27 -6.94 13.05
CA SER A 290 -9.38 -8.29 12.47
C SER A 290 -9.30 -9.37 13.55
N ARG A 291 -8.42 -9.19 14.54
CA ARG A 291 -8.33 -10.07 15.72
C ARG A 291 -9.67 -10.19 16.45
N ARG A 292 -10.38 -9.07 16.67
CA ARG A 292 -11.69 -9.06 17.35
C ARG A 292 -12.79 -9.76 16.54
N HIS A 293 -12.75 -9.69 15.21
CA HIS A 293 -13.82 -10.25 14.36
C HIS A 293 -13.57 -11.71 13.94
N LEU A 294 -12.32 -12.12 13.72
CA LEU A 294 -12.02 -13.39 13.05
C LEU A 294 -11.56 -14.50 13.99
N TRP A 295 -10.93 -14.20 15.12
CA TRP A 295 -10.43 -15.23 16.05
C TRP A 295 -10.45 -14.79 17.52
N SER A 296 -11.49 -14.06 17.91
CA SER A 296 -11.74 -13.64 19.30
C SER A 296 -11.69 -14.81 20.30
N ASN A 297 -12.13 -16.00 19.88
CA ASN A 297 -12.19 -17.20 20.72
C ASN A 297 -10.82 -17.85 20.98
N LEU A 298 -9.81 -17.53 20.15
CA LEU A 298 -8.48 -18.15 20.21
C LEU A 298 -7.41 -17.22 20.77
N ALA A 299 -7.65 -15.92 20.73
CA ALA A 299 -6.71 -14.96 21.30
C ALA A 299 -7.09 -14.69 22.77
N PRO A 300 -6.15 -14.80 23.73
CA PRO A 300 -6.42 -14.43 25.11
C PRO A 300 -6.94 -12.99 25.14
N THR A 301 -8.07 -12.78 25.82
CA THR A 301 -8.64 -11.46 26.06
C THR A 301 -7.66 -10.65 26.89
N GLY A 302 -6.78 -9.90 26.22
CA GLY A 302 -6.08 -8.79 26.86
C GLY A 302 -7.13 -7.78 27.35
N PRO A 303 -6.82 -6.99 28.39
CA PRO A 303 -7.78 -6.07 28.99
C PRO A 303 -8.42 -5.21 27.91
N SER A 304 -9.76 -5.19 27.91
CA SER A 304 -10.59 -4.39 27.01
C SER A 304 -10.17 -2.92 27.11
N THR A 305 -9.41 -2.45 26.13
CA THR A 305 -9.23 -1.02 25.90
C THR A 305 -10.50 -0.48 25.21
N ASP A 306 -11.64 -0.60 25.91
CA ASP A 306 -12.85 0.16 25.62
C ASP A 306 -12.74 1.51 26.32
N HIS A 307 -11.84 2.35 25.80
CA HIS A 307 -11.85 3.78 26.08
C HIS A 307 -11.51 4.53 24.80
N ALA A 308 -12.53 4.88 24.04
CA ALA A 308 -12.88 6.27 23.72
C ALA A 308 -13.83 6.31 22.52
N ALA A 309 -14.96 6.97 22.74
CA ALA A 309 -15.96 7.39 21.77
C ALA A 309 -15.40 8.41 20.76
#